data_AF-A0A428I3C1-F1
#
_entry.id   AF-A0A428I3C1-F1
#
_cell.length_a   1.000
_cell.length_b   1.000
_cell.length_c   1.000
_cell.angle_alpha   90.00
_cell.angle_beta   90.00
_cell.angle_gamma   90.00
#
_symmetry.space_group_name_H-M   'P 1'
#
loop_
_entity.id
_entity.type
_entity.pdbx_description
1 polymer ?
#
loop_
_entity_poly.entity_id
_entity_poly.type
_entity_poly.pdbx_seq_one_letter_code
_entity_poly.pdbx_strand_id
1 'polypeptide(L)'
;MNAKKRVLGTGLTFAAALLLAACGQSGSDTKTYSSTFSGNPTTFNYLLDYYADNTSIITNLVDGLLENDNHGNLVPSLAED
;
A
#
# COMPACT_ATOMS: atom_id res chain seq x y z
N MET A 1 1.93 21.90 47.51
CA MET A 1 2.57 21.65 46.20
C MET A 1 2.02 20.43 45.41
N ASN A 2 1.04 19.67 45.93
CA ASN A 2 0.60 18.40 45.30
C ASN A 2 -0.62 18.51 44.37
N ALA A 3 -1.45 19.55 44.50
CA ALA A 3 -2.61 19.76 43.63
C ALA A 3 -2.23 20.25 42.22
N LYS A 4 -1.23 21.14 42.11
CA LYS A 4 -0.75 21.67 40.80
C LYS A 4 -0.17 20.57 39.91
N LYS A 5 0.56 19.60 40.48
CA LYS A 5 1.09 18.43 39.74
C LYS A 5 -0.02 17.48 39.28
N ARG A 6 -1.09 17.32 40.08
CA ARG A 6 -2.24 16.47 39.72
C ARG A 6 -3.10 17.07 38.60
N VAL A 7 -3.34 18.38 38.63
CA VAL A 7 -4.09 19.09 37.58
C VAL A 7 -3.34 19.09 36.23
N LEU A 8 -2.00 19.22 36.26
CA LEU A 8 -1.18 19.11 35.05
C LEU A 8 -1.21 17.70 34.45
N GLY A 9 -1.15 16.66 35.29
CA GLY A 9 -1.20 15.27 34.84
C GLY A 9 -2.53 14.88 34.19
N THR A 10 -3.65 15.34 34.74
CA THR A 10 -4.99 15.07 34.19
C THR A 10 -5.29 15.83 32.89
N GLY A 11 -4.71 17.03 32.71
CA GLY A 11 -4.85 17.78 31.47
C GLY A 11 -4.12 17.12 30.29
N LEU A 12 -2.93 16.56 30.56
CA LEU A 12 -2.12 15.90 29.55
C LEU A 12 -2.75 14.59 29.04
N THR A 13 -3.36 13.80 29.93
CA THR A 13 -4.04 12.56 29.54
C THR A 13 -5.30 12.82 28.72
N PHE A 14 -6.04 13.88 29.04
CA PHE A 14 -7.22 14.28 28.27
C PHE A 14 -6.85 14.76 26.87
N ALA A 15 -5.77 15.55 26.73
CA ALA A 15 -5.25 15.97 25.43
C ALA A 15 -4.76 14.78 24.59
N ALA A 16 -4.05 13.83 25.18
CA ALA A 16 -3.59 12.62 24.50
C ALA A 16 -4.77 11.74 24.02
N ALA A 17 -5.82 11.61 24.82
CA ALA A 17 -7.02 10.85 24.45
C ALA A 17 -7.79 11.51 23.29
N LEU A 18 -7.89 12.84 23.26
CA LEU A 18 -8.50 13.58 22.16
C LEU A 18 -7.70 13.45 20.85
N LEU A 19 -6.37 13.50 20.92
CA LEU A 19 -5.50 13.29 19.75
C LEU A 19 -5.61 11.85 19.21
N LEU A 20 -5.70 10.86 20.09
CA LEU A 20 -5.82 9.45 19.69
C LEU A 20 -7.19 9.13 19.06
N ALA A 21 -8.26 9.77 19.54
CA ALA A 21 -9.59 9.64 18.95
C ALA A 21 -9.68 10.21 17.52
N ALA A 22 -8.86 11.20 17.16
CA ALA A 22 -8.81 11.78 15.81
C ALA A 22 -8.16 10.85 14.77
N CYS A 23 -7.32 9.90 15.19
CA CYS A 23 -6.75 8.88 14.31
C CYS A 23 -7.66 7.65 14.10
N GLY A 24 -8.82 7.59 14.74
CA GLY A 24 -9.78 6.48 14.60
C GLY A 24 -10.58 6.50 13.29
N GLN A 25 -10.50 7.58 12.51
CA GLN A 25 -11.21 7.70 11.24
C GLN A 25 -10.40 7.02 10.12
N SER A 26 -10.52 5.71 10.01
CA SER A 26 -10.04 4.96 8.85
C SER A 26 -11.00 5.21 7.67
N GLY A 27 -10.75 6.26 6.90
CA GLY A 27 -11.35 6.42 5.59
C GLY A 27 -10.76 5.38 4.64
N SER A 28 -11.60 4.66 3.89
CA SER A 28 -11.15 3.88 2.74
C SER A 28 -10.79 4.87 1.62
N ASP A 29 -9.63 5.51 1.74
CA ASP A 29 -9.12 6.37 0.67
C ASP A 29 -8.83 5.50 -0.54
N THR A 30 -9.61 5.67 -1.61
CA THR A 30 -9.26 5.12 -2.92
C THR A 30 -7.90 5.70 -3.31
N LYS A 31 -6.86 4.86 -3.34
CA LYS A 31 -5.52 5.28 -3.75
C LYS A 31 -5.42 5.18 -5.27
N THR A 32 -5.25 6.31 -5.94
CA THR A 32 -4.97 6.36 -7.37
C THR A 32 -3.46 6.46 -7.58
N TYR A 33 -2.90 5.49 -8.28
CA TYR A 33 -1.49 5.47 -8.67
C TYR A 33 -1.35 5.86 -10.14
N SER A 34 -0.26 6.53 -10.49
CA SER A 34 0.08 6.89 -11.87
C SER A 34 1.54 6.54 -12.12
N SER A 35 1.80 5.88 -13.24
CA SER A 35 3.15 5.49 -13.67
C SER A 35 3.41 5.93 -15.10
N THR A 36 4.66 6.18 -15.43
CA THR A 36 5.11 6.53 -16.79
C THR A 36 5.84 5.34 -17.40
N PHE A 37 5.53 5.02 -18.64
CA PHE A 37 6.14 3.93 -19.39
C PHE A 37 7.15 4.50 -20.39
N SER A 38 8.19 3.72 -20.71
CA SER A 38 9.27 4.18 -21.57
C SER A 38 8.85 4.18 -23.05
N GLY A 39 8.05 3.18 -23.43
CA GLY A 39 7.43 3.05 -24.74
C GLY A 39 5.91 3.14 -24.67
N ASN A 40 5.30 3.16 -25.85
CA ASN A 40 3.84 3.11 -25.99
C ASN A 40 3.38 1.65 -25.90
N PRO A 41 2.56 1.27 -24.91
CA PRO A 41 2.05 -0.07 -24.83
C PRO A 41 1.15 -0.39 -26.04
N THR A 42 1.30 -1.59 -26.60
CA THR A 42 0.66 -1.97 -27.88
C THR A 42 -0.48 -2.95 -27.69
N THR A 43 -0.29 -3.99 -26.89
CA THR A 43 -1.29 -5.01 -26.58
C THR A 43 -1.11 -5.50 -25.15
N PHE A 44 -2.15 -6.10 -24.58
CA PHE A 44 -2.10 -6.74 -23.27
C PHE A 44 -2.38 -8.24 -23.37
N ASN A 45 -2.20 -8.82 -24.56
CA ASN A 45 -2.32 -10.26 -24.75
C ASN A 45 -1.07 -10.96 -24.23
N TYR A 46 -1.13 -11.40 -22.98
CA TYR A 46 -0.03 -12.09 -22.29
C TYR A 46 0.44 -13.39 -22.96
N LEU A 47 -0.32 -13.95 -23.92
CA LEU A 47 0.09 -15.15 -24.67
C LEU A 47 0.98 -14.83 -25.87
N LEU A 48 0.91 -13.61 -26.40
CA LEU A 48 1.54 -13.22 -27.66
C LEU A 48 2.52 -12.05 -27.50
N ASP A 49 2.67 -11.52 -26.29
CA ASP A 49 3.38 -10.29 -26.02
C ASP A 49 4.54 -10.47 -25.04
N TYR A 50 5.70 -9.94 -25.41
CA TYR A 50 6.96 -10.07 -24.69
C TYR A 50 7.67 -8.70 -24.52
N TYR A 51 7.02 -7.59 -24.88
CA TYR A 51 7.59 -6.26 -24.70
C TYR A 51 7.53 -5.82 -23.24
N ALA A 52 8.67 -5.33 -22.71
CA ALA A 52 8.81 -4.97 -21.30
C ALA A 52 7.77 -3.93 -20.82
N ASP A 53 7.46 -2.91 -21.63
CA ASP A 53 6.45 -1.90 -21.27
C ASP A 53 5.05 -2.53 -21.10
N ASN A 54 4.66 -3.46 -21.99
CA ASN A 54 3.39 -4.17 -21.89
C ASN A 54 3.41 -5.15 -20.71
N THR A 55 4.49 -5.90 -20.52
CA THR A 55 4.63 -6.84 -19.40
C THR A 55 4.48 -6.15 -18.05
N SER A 56 5.04 -4.94 -17.88
CA SER A 56 4.92 -4.18 -16.63
C SER A 56 3.47 -3.83 -16.25
N ILE A 57 2.60 -3.70 -17.25
CA ILE A 57 1.16 -3.50 -17.05
C ILE A 57 0.50 -4.85 -16.82
N ILE A 58 0.77 -5.85 -17.66
CA ILE A 58 0.16 -7.18 -17.61
C ILE A 58 0.37 -7.83 -16.24
N THR A 59 1.54 -7.69 -15.60
CA THR A 59 1.79 -8.26 -14.26
C THR A 59 0.90 -7.67 -13.17
N ASN A 60 0.32 -6.47 -13.37
CA ASN A 60 -0.69 -5.92 -12.45
C ASN A 60 -2.11 -6.41 -12.77
N LEU A 61 -2.33 -7.02 -13.94
CA LEU A 61 -3.64 -7.44 -14.43
C LEU A 61 -3.86 -8.96 -14.30
N VAL A 62 -2.79 -9.74 -14.47
CA VAL A 62 -2.82 -11.21 -14.49
C VAL A 62 -1.75 -11.74 -13.56
N ASP A 63 -2.20 -12.47 -12.54
CA ASP A 63 -1.31 -13.17 -11.61
C ASP A 63 -0.79 -14.49 -12.19
N GLY A 64 0.48 -14.78 -11.89
CA GLY A 64 1.12 -16.06 -12.17
C GLY A 64 1.05 -17.02 -10.98
N LEU A 65 1.62 -18.21 -11.13
CA LEU A 65 1.76 -19.12 -9.98
C LEU A 65 2.66 -18.54 -8.89
N LEU A 66 3.71 -17.82 -9.32
CA LEU A 66 4.68 -17.12 -8.49
C LEU A 66 4.77 -15.67 -8.96
N GLU A 67 5.05 -14.77 -8.03
CA GLU A 67 5.32 -13.36 -8.30
C GLU A 67 6.72 -12.98 -7.77
N ASN A 68 7.30 -11.91 -8.31
CA ASN A 68 8.55 -11.37 -7.84
C ASN A 68 8.29 -10.27 -6.81
N ASP A 69 8.81 -10.40 -5.59
CA ASP A 69 8.72 -9.35 -4.58
C ASP A 69 9.54 -8.09 -4.98
N ASN A 70 9.48 -7.03 -4.18
CA ASN A 70 10.24 -5.80 -4.45
C ASN A 70 11.77 -5.95 -4.43
N HIS A 71 12.29 -7.13 -4.05
CA HIS A 71 13.72 -7.43 -3.93
C HIS A 71 14.21 -8.43 -4.98
N GLY A 72 13.34 -8.96 -5.86
CA GLY A 72 13.76 -9.98 -6.83
C GLY A 72 13.55 -11.42 -6.38
N ASN A 73 12.89 -11.66 -5.24
CA ASN A 73 12.63 -13.01 -4.75
C ASN A 73 11.29 -13.52 -5.28
N LEU A 74 11.24 -14.80 -5.66
CA LEU A 74 9.99 -15.44 -6.01
C LEU A 74 9.18 -15.77 -4.76
N VAL A 75 7.94 -15.30 -4.73
CA VAL A 75 6.96 -15.57 -3.69
C VAL A 75 5.73 -16.27 -4.28
N PRO A 76 5.03 -17.09 -3.49
CA PRO A 76 3.72 -17.63 -3.86
C PRO A 76 2.74 -16.55 -4.32
N SER A 77 2.05 -16.78 -5.43
CA SER A 77 0.87 -16.00 -5.85
C SER A 77 -0.31 -16.95 -6.01
N LEU A 78 -0.68 -17.38 -7.24
CA LEU A 78 -1.78 -18.33 -7.42
C LEU A 78 -1.50 -19.74 -6.87
N ALA A 79 -0.22 -20.13 -6.79
CA ALA A 79 0.17 -21.38 -6.14
C ALA A 79 0.51 -21.10 -4.67
N GLU A 80 -0.40 -21.46 -3.77
CA GLU A 80 -0.28 -21.20 -2.33
C GLU A 80 0.49 -22.29 -1.55
N ASP A 81 0.67 -23.48 -2.14
CA ASP A 81 1.22 -24.71 -1.50
C ASP A 81 2.25 -25.43 -2.40
#